data_AF-A0A329LUK8-F1
#
_entry.id   AF-A0A329LUK8-F1
#
_cell.length_a   1.000
_cell.length_b   1.000
_cell.length_c   1.000
_cell.angle_alpha   90.00
_cell.angle_beta   90.00
_cell.angle_gamma   90.00
#
_symmetry.space_group_name_H-M   'P 1'
#
loop_
_entity.id
_entity.type
_entity.pdbx_description
1 polymer ?
#
loop_
_entity_poly.entity_id
_entity_poly.type
_entity_poly.pdbx_seq_one_letter_code
_entity_poly.pdbx_strand_id
1 'polypeptide(L)'
;MSTKLNVIAPAVAIVVGTVLYIIPPVVHLNPPIDDAEQILNYVAERPSWRVVDLLNIAAVLIWAAAFAALPVWDGAARIWSRAARTVLTASAAVFAVYYSLRAFGLEAAANRYLDNATSSAAILSETESLLMVLGSVAFAAQAMLGASIALYGITVAKTSGLPAWLGLTGVVAGLGWISGALLVDFAVIVPFTVLGWAWTMALAFTLIRSALRRDVSGTNQAG
;
A
#
# COMPACT_ATOMS: atom_id res chain seq x y z
N MET A 1 12.85 -19.98 -21.48
CA MET A 1 11.80 -18.95 -21.69
C MET A 1 10.96 -18.68 -20.43
N SER A 2 10.76 -19.63 -19.51
CA SER A 2 9.86 -19.43 -18.34
C SER A 2 10.39 -18.49 -17.25
N THR A 3 11.70 -18.35 -17.04
CA THR A 3 12.25 -17.50 -15.96
C THR A 3 12.10 -15.98 -16.19
N LYS A 4 11.89 -15.54 -17.44
CA LYS A 4 11.77 -14.10 -17.80
C LYS A 4 10.41 -13.52 -17.40
N LEU A 5 9.34 -14.22 -17.79
CA LEU A 5 7.96 -13.87 -17.44
C LEU A 5 7.75 -13.88 -15.92
N ASN A 6 8.44 -14.78 -15.21
CA ASN A 6 8.35 -14.93 -13.76
C ASN A 6 8.81 -13.70 -12.96
N VAL A 7 9.53 -12.74 -13.56
CA VAL A 7 9.99 -11.52 -12.86
C VAL A 7 9.37 -10.25 -13.43
N ILE A 8 9.18 -10.17 -14.75
CA ILE A 8 8.68 -8.94 -15.39
C ILE A 8 7.22 -8.69 -15.01
N ALA A 9 6.35 -9.71 -15.10
CA ALA A 9 4.94 -9.56 -14.78
C ALA A 9 4.70 -9.07 -13.33
N PRO A 10 5.29 -9.69 -12.28
CA PRO A 10 5.15 -9.17 -10.93
C PRO A 10 5.77 -7.78 -10.76
N ALA A 11 6.89 -7.46 -11.42
CA ALA A 11 7.46 -6.11 -11.34
C ALA A 11 6.54 -5.05 -11.96
N VAL A 12 5.91 -5.32 -13.10
CA VAL A 12 4.90 -4.43 -13.69
C VAL A 12 3.69 -4.31 -12.76
N ALA A 13 3.24 -5.41 -12.16
CA ALA A 13 2.14 -5.37 -11.20
C ALA A 13 2.49 -4.53 -9.95
N ILE A 14 3.75 -4.53 -9.48
CA ILE A 14 4.19 -3.61 -8.41
C ILE A 14 3.99 -2.16 -8.83
N VAL A 15 4.42 -1.78 -10.06
CA VAL A 15 4.23 -0.42 -10.59
C VAL A 15 2.75 -0.06 -10.63
N VAL A 16 1.92 -0.92 -11.20
CA VAL A 16 0.46 -0.70 -11.29
C VAL A 16 -0.16 -0.53 -9.90
N GLY A 17 0.17 -1.43 -8.97
CA GLY A 17 -0.28 -1.34 -7.58
C GLY A 17 0.13 -0.01 -6.93
N THR A 18 1.38 0.43 -7.12
CA THR A 18 1.85 1.70 -6.56
C THR A 18 1.14 2.90 -7.16
N VAL A 19 0.91 2.93 -8.49
CA VAL A 19 0.15 4.02 -9.13
C VAL A 19 -1.28 4.05 -8.59
N LEU A 20 -1.95 2.90 -8.51
CA LEU A 20 -3.32 2.82 -7.99
C LEU A 20 -3.42 3.28 -6.54
N TYR A 21 -2.40 3.00 -5.70
CA TYR A 21 -2.36 3.45 -4.31
C TYR A 21 -2.16 4.96 -4.16
N ILE A 22 -1.51 5.62 -5.12
CA ILE A 22 -1.25 7.07 -5.12
C ILE A 22 -2.50 7.87 -5.52
N ILE A 23 -3.36 7.32 -6.38
CA ILE A 23 -4.53 8.05 -6.91
C ILE A 23 -5.44 8.58 -5.78
N PRO A 24 -5.86 7.76 -4.80
CA PRO A 24 -6.82 8.21 -3.79
C PRO A 24 -6.36 9.38 -2.92
N PRO A 25 -5.14 9.43 -2.35
CA PRO A 25 -4.71 10.61 -1.59
C PRO A 25 -4.62 11.88 -2.46
N VAL A 26 -4.38 11.75 -3.78
CA VAL A 26 -4.39 12.90 -4.70
C VAL A 26 -5.82 13.37 -4.98
N VAL A 27 -6.76 12.44 -5.15
CA VAL A 27 -8.17 12.75 -5.47
C VAL A 27 -8.94 13.23 -4.23
N HIS A 28 -8.71 12.59 -3.08
CA HIS A 28 -9.37 12.91 -1.83
C HIS A 28 -8.70 14.02 -1.03
N LEU A 29 -7.51 14.48 -1.40
CA LEU A 29 -6.77 15.50 -0.66
C LEU A 29 -6.71 15.18 0.85
N ASN A 30 -7.18 16.09 1.71
CA ASN A 30 -7.23 15.93 3.15
C ASN A 30 -8.69 15.96 3.64
N PRO A 31 -9.38 14.80 3.74
CA PRO A 31 -10.73 14.74 4.29
C PRO A 31 -10.74 15.23 5.75
N PRO A 32 -11.80 15.93 6.20
CA PRO A 32 -11.92 16.43 7.57
C PRO A 32 -12.31 15.30 8.54
N ILE A 33 -11.35 14.43 8.87
CA ILE A 33 -11.59 13.20 9.64
C ILE A 33 -11.85 13.42 11.14
N ASP A 34 -11.68 14.64 11.64
CA ASP A 34 -11.85 14.99 13.06
C ASP A 34 -13.27 15.50 13.37
N ASP A 35 -14.13 15.63 12.36
CA ASP A 35 -15.49 16.15 12.49
C ASP A 35 -16.47 15.31 11.66
N ALA A 36 -17.42 14.69 12.36
CA ALA A 36 -18.39 13.77 11.77
C ALA A 36 -19.33 14.46 10.77
N GLU A 37 -19.74 15.69 11.01
CA GLU A 37 -20.62 16.41 10.09
C GLU A 37 -19.87 16.83 8.83
N GLN A 38 -18.67 17.37 8.99
CA GLN A 38 -17.84 17.78 7.87
C GLN A 38 -17.47 16.60 6.98
N ILE A 39 -17.12 15.43 7.54
CA ILE A 39 -16.79 14.27 6.71
C ILE A 39 -18.00 13.77 5.92
N LEU A 40 -19.21 13.79 6.47
CA LEU A 40 -20.41 13.33 5.76
C LEU A 40 -20.73 14.23 4.57
N ASN A 41 -20.68 15.55 4.78
CA ASN A 41 -20.83 16.52 3.70
C ASN A 41 -19.71 16.36 2.66
N TYR A 42 -18.47 16.20 3.11
CA TYR A 42 -17.31 15.98 2.23
C TYR A 42 -17.46 14.75 1.34
N VAL A 43 -17.97 13.64 1.90
CA VAL A 43 -18.23 12.39 1.18
C VAL A 43 -19.37 12.56 0.18
N ALA A 44 -20.48 13.19 0.60
CA ALA A 44 -21.64 13.40 -0.27
C ALA A 44 -21.34 14.27 -1.51
N GLU A 45 -20.44 15.24 -1.38
CA GLU A 45 -19.98 16.07 -2.50
C GLU A 45 -19.11 15.32 -3.52
N ARG A 46 -18.73 14.06 -3.24
CA ARG A 46 -17.77 13.29 -4.04
C ARG A 46 -18.41 12.01 -4.59
N PRO A 47 -19.05 12.06 -5.77
CA PRO A 47 -19.71 10.89 -6.36
C PRO A 47 -18.74 9.74 -6.69
N SER A 48 -17.45 10.02 -6.78
CA SER A 48 -16.41 8.99 -6.98
C SER A 48 -15.87 8.39 -5.69
N TRP A 49 -16.38 8.77 -4.50
CA TRP A 49 -15.85 8.35 -3.19
C TRP A 49 -15.61 6.84 -3.12
N ARG A 50 -16.67 6.06 -3.35
CA ARG A 50 -16.62 4.60 -3.35
C ARG A 50 -15.57 4.05 -4.28
N VAL A 51 -15.59 4.49 -5.54
CA VAL A 51 -14.73 3.94 -6.60
C VAL A 51 -13.27 4.19 -6.25
N VAL A 52 -12.94 5.37 -5.76
CA VAL A 52 -11.57 5.76 -5.41
C VAL A 52 -11.07 4.95 -4.20
N ASP A 53 -11.89 4.70 -3.17
CA ASP A 53 -11.50 3.81 -2.06
C ASP A 53 -11.36 2.35 -2.52
N LEU A 54 -12.20 1.87 -3.45
CA LEU A 54 -12.06 0.53 -4.03
C LEU A 54 -10.75 0.37 -4.85
N LEU A 55 -10.24 1.45 -5.46
CA LEU A 55 -8.93 1.43 -6.12
C LEU A 55 -7.80 1.17 -5.12
N ASN A 56 -7.88 1.69 -3.90
CA ASN A 56 -6.89 1.37 -2.86
C ASN A 56 -6.93 -0.11 -2.46
N ILE A 57 -8.12 -0.71 -2.37
CA ILE A 57 -8.25 -2.16 -2.11
C ILE A 57 -7.57 -2.94 -3.23
N ALA A 58 -7.87 -2.60 -4.49
CA ALA A 58 -7.24 -3.22 -5.64
C ALA A 58 -5.71 -3.05 -5.60
N ALA A 59 -5.22 -1.86 -5.26
CA ALA A 59 -3.80 -1.56 -5.16
C ALA A 59 -3.07 -2.47 -4.17
N VAL A 60 -3.57 -2.59 -2.94
CA VAL A 60 -2.91 -3.41 -1.90
C VAL A 60 -2.98 -4.92 -2.20
N LEU A 61 -4.05 -5.38 -2.84
CA LEU A 61 -4.17 -6.77 -3.28
C LEU A 61 -3.23 -7.08 -4.45
N ILE A 62 -3.11 -6.15 -5.41
CA ILE A 62 -2.14 -6.25 -6.51
C ILE A 62 -0.72 -6.27 -5.95
N TRP A 63 -0.39 -5.42 -4.98
CA TRP A 63 0.91 -5.47 -4.30
C TRP A 63 1.15 -6.84 -3.64
N ALA A 64 0.22 -7.32 -2.81
CA ALA A 64 0.38 -8.61 -2.13
C ALA A 64 0.61 -9.76 -3.13
N ALA A 65 -0.19 -9.82 -4.20
CA ALA A 65 -0.05 -10.82 -5.25
C ALA A 65 1.29 -10.68 -6.01
N ALA A 66 1.66 -9.46 -6.39
CA ALA A 66 2.88 -9.19 -7.14
C ALA A 66 4.14 -9.57 -6.36
N PHE A 67 4.22 -9.15 -5.10
CA PHE A 67 5.35 -9.46 -4.22
C PHE A 67 5.41 -10.96 -3.82
N ALA A 68 4.26 -11.64 -3.75
CA ALA A 68 4.20 -13.09 -3.57
C ALA A 68 4.67 -13.86 -4.81
N ALA A 69 4.38 -13.35 -6.01
CA ALA A 69 4.76 -13.93 -7.29
C ALA A 69 6.22 -13.68 -7.68
N LEU A 70 6.96 -12.81 -6.99
CA LEU A 70 8.41 -12.67 -7.17
C LEU A 70 9.11 -14.04 -6.95
N PRO A 71 10.20 -14.33 -7.68
CA PRO A 71 10.93 -15.57 -7.53
C PRO A 71 11.43 -15.76 -6.09
N VAL A 72 11.61 -17.01 -5.70
CA VAL A 72 12.14 -17.36 -4.37
C VAL A 72 13.57 -16.86 -4.26
N TRP A 73 13.84 -16.09 -3.20
CA TRP A 73 15.18 -15.63 -2.87
C TRP A 73 15.97 -16.76 -2.18
N ASP A 74 17.29 -16.75 -2.36
CA ASP A 74 18.17 -17.77 -1.81
C ASP A 74 18.86 -17.34 -0.50
N GLY A 75 19.31 -18.33 0.27
CA GLY A 75 20.03 -18.11 1.53
C GLY A 75 19.24 -17.29 2.56
N ALA A 76 19.94 -16.35 3.22
CA ALA A 76 19.36 -15.52 4.28
C ALA A 76 18.20 -14.62 3.80
N ALA A 77 18.20 -14.20 2.54
CA ALA A 77 17.13 -13.39 1.96
C ALA A 77 15.78 -14.13 1.94
N ARG A 78 15.79 -15.47 1.89
CA ARG A 78 14.59 -16.29 1.87
C ARG A 78 13.71 -16.09 3.10
N ILE A 79 14.31 -16.08 4.29
CA ILE A 79 13.59 -15.96 5.58
C ILE A 79 12.88 -14.60 5.65
N TRP A 80 13.62 -13.53 5.35
CA TRP A 80 13.08 -12.17 5.34
C TRP A 80 11.98 -12.00 4.30
N SER A 81 12.13 -12.60 3.12
CA SER A 81 11.12 -12.53 2.07
C SER A 81 9.81 -13.23 2.46
N ARG A 82 9.89 -14.34 3.19
CA ARG A 82 8.72 -15.05 3.70
C ARG A 82 7.99 -14.23 4.75
N ALA A 83 8.73 -13.68 5.71
CA ALA A 83 8.16 -12.78 6.71
C ALA A 83 7.50 -11.56 6.04
N ALA A 84 8.18 -10.94 5.08
CA ALA A 84 7.66 -9.80 4.33
C ALA A 84 6.34 -10.13 3.60
N ARG A 85 6.27 -11.29 2.92
CA ARG A 85 5.05 -11.76 2.25
C ARG A 85 3.89 -11.95 3.21
N THR A 86 4.14 -12.60 4.35
CA THR A 86 3.11 -12.83 5.37
C THR A 86 2.57 -11.50 5.91
N VAL A 87 3.47 -10.58 6.28
CA VAL A 87 3.08 -9.27 6.81
C VAL A 87 2.35 -8.43 5.75
N LEU A 88 2.82 -8.43 4.50
CA LEU A 88 2.16 -7.71 3.41
C LEU A 88 0.76 -8.26 3.12
N THR A 89 0.60 -9.58 3.11
CA THR A 89 -0.71 -10.22 2.88
C THR A 89 -1.69 -9.88 4.00
N ALA A 90 -1.24 -9.96 5.25
CA ALA A 90 -2.04 -9.56 6.40
C ALA A 90 -2.38 -8.06 6.35
N SER A 91 -1.41 -7.20 5.99
CA SER A 91 -1.61 -5.77 5.80
C SER A 91 -2.64 -5.47 4.73
N ALA A 92 -2.56 -6.14 3.57
CA ALA A 92 -3.53 -5.98 2.49
C ALA A 92 -4.95 -6.36 2.92
N ALA A 93 -5.12 -7.41 3.73
CA ALA A 93 -6.41 -7.78 4.29
C ALA A 93 -6.97 -6.70 5.24
N VAL A 94 -6.12 -6.16 6.14
CA VAL A 94 -6.54 -5.07 7.05
C VAL A 94 -6.87 -3.80 6.27
N PHE A 95 -6.09 -3.44 5.26
CA PHE A 95 -6.39 -2.31 4.37
C PHE A 95 -7.68 -2.52 3.57
N ALA A 96 -7.96 -3.74 3.11
CA ALA A 96 -9.22 -4.04 2.44
C ALA A 96 -10.42 -3.78 3.35
N VAL A 97 -10.34 -4.15 4.63
CA VAL A 97 -11.36 -3.83 5.63
C VAL A 97 -11.47 -2.32 5.85
N TYR A 98 -10.35 -1.64 6.09
CA TYR A 98 -10.30 -0.18 6.28
C TYR A 98 -10.96 0.58 5.13
N TYR A 99 -10.56 0.30 3.89
CA TYR A 99 -11.10 0.97 2.71
C TYR A 99 -12.53 0.53 2.39
N SER A 100 -12.97 -0.67 2.81
CA SER A 100 -14.39 -1.05 2.71
C SER A 100 -15.26 -0.22 3.65
N LEU A 101 -14.80 0.02 4.88
CA LEU A 101 -15.49 0.90 5.83
C LEU A 101 -15.58 2.33 5.31
N ARG A 102 -14.53 2.83 4.65
CA ARG A 102 -14.58 4.14 3.98
C ARG A 102 -15.54 4.14 2.78
N ALA A 103 -15.35 3.20 1.85
CA ALA A 103 -16.08 3.15 0.60
C ALA A 103 -17.59 2.97 0.80
N PHE A 104 -17.98 2.07 1.72
CA PHE A 104 -19.37 1.70 1.93
C PHE A 104 -19.96 2.31 3.20
N GLY A 105 -19.22 2.27 4.31
CA GLY A 105 -19.70 2.76 5.61
C GLY A 105 -19.94 4.25 5.61
N LEU A 106 -18.92 5.05 5.29
CA LEU A 106 -19.05 6.51 5.28
C LEU A 106 -20.02 7.02 4.22
N GLU A 107 -20.06 6.39 3.04
CA GLU A 107 -21.03 6.80 2.00
C GLU A 107 -22.47 6.46 2.39
N ALA A 108 -22.71 5.29 3.00
CA ALA A 108 -24.03 4.95 3.51
C ALA A 108 -24.47 5.91 4.63
N ALA A 109 -23.55 6.30 5.53
CA ALA A 109 -23.82 7.30 6.55
C ALA A 109 -24.12 8.67 5.93
N ALA A 110 -23.36 9.10 4.92
CA ALA A 110 -23.55 10.38 4.23
C ALA A 110 -24.91 10.46 3.54
N ASN A 111 -25.31 9.41 2.83
CA ASN A 111 -26.62 9.33 2.19
C ASN A 111 -27.75 9.40 3.23
N ARG A 112 -27.66 8.63 4.32
CA ARG A 112 -28.65 8.67 5.43
C ARG A 112 -28.74 10.05 6.08
N TYR A 113 -27.62 10.75 6.20
CA TYR A 113 -27.55 12.08 6.79
C TYR A 113 -28.28 13.10 5.91
N LEU A 114 -28.08 13.06 4.59
CA LEU A 114 -28.73 13.97 3.64
C LEU A 114 -30.22 13.67 3.43
N ASP A 115 -30.62 12.40 3.52
CA ASP A 115 -32.02 12.00 3.34
C ASP A 115 -32.95 12.51 4.46
N ASN A 116 -32.39 13.02 5.58
CA ASN A 116 -33.12 13.54 6.74
C ASN A 116 -34.20 12.59 7.32
N ALA A 117 -34.21 11.31 6.90
CA ALA A 117 -35.22 10.32 7.28
C ALA A 117 -34.98 9.74 8.68
N THR A 118 -33.79 9.95 9.24
CA THR A 118 -33.37 9.51 10.58
C THR A 118 -32.86 10.72 11.37
N SER A 119 -32.90 10.67 12.71
CA SER A 119 -32.31 11.70 13.57
C SER A 119 -30.83 11.94 13.21
N SER A 120 -30.50 13.15 12.72
CA SER A 120 -29.14 13.54 12.34
C SER A 120 -28.15 13.36 13.49
N ALA A 121 -28.58 13.61 14.74
CA ALA A 121 -27.74 13.40 15.92
C ALA A 121 -27.31 11.93 16.10
N ALA A 122 -28.19 10.98 15.77
CA ALA A 122 -27.86 9.56 15.85
C ALA A 122 -26.84 9.15 14.77
N ILE A 123 -26.98 9.68 13.55
CA ILE A 123 -26.05 9.42 12.44
C ILE A 123 -24.67 10.02 12.72
N LEU A 124 -24.62 11.23 13.29
CA LEU A 124 -23.36 11.85 13.68
C LEU A 124 -22.63 11.02 14.74
N SER A 125 -23.31 10.56 15.78
CA SER A 125 -22.71 9.68 16.81
C SER A 125 -22.24 8.33 16.24
N GLU A 126 -23.01 7.73 15.32
CA GLU A 126 -22.60 6.52 14.58
C GLU A 126 -21.33 6.79 13.76
N THR A 127 -21.26 7.95 13.11
CA THR A 127 -20.13 8.36 12.28
C THR A 127 -18.88 8.63 13.12
N GLU A 128 -18.98 9.27 14.28
CA GLU A 128 -17.86 9.43 15.22
C GLU A 128 -17.29 8.07 15.63
N SER A 129 -18.16 7.11 15.92
CA SER A 129 -17.76 5.74 16.25
C SER A 129 -17.03 5.07 15.08
N LEU A 130 -17.54 5.24 13.86
CA LEU A 130 -16.91 4.75 12.65
C LEU A 130 -15.53 5.41 12.42
N LEU A 131 -15.40 6.72 12.65
CA LEU A 131 -14.14 7.45 12.51
C LEU A 131 -13.10 6.98 13.53
N MET A 132 -13.49 6.71 14.79
CA MET A 132 -12.58 6.13 15.79
C MET A 132 -12.06 4.75 15.36
N VAL A 133 -12.95 3.89 14.84
CA VAL A 133 -12.56 2.58 14.30
C VAL A 133 -11.63 2.75 13.10
N LEU A 134 -11.98 3.63 12.15
CA LEU A 134 -11.16 3.92 10.98
C LEU A 134 -9.77 4.42 11.38
N GLY A 135 -9.66 5.34 12.34
CA GLY A 135 -8.39 5.83 12.86
C GLY A 135 -7.53 4.70 13.42
N SER A 136 -8.08 3.89 14.33
CA SER A 136 -7.35 2.77 14.95
C SER A 136 -6.86 1.74 13.94
N VAL A 137 -7.72 1.35 12.99
CA VAL A 137 -7.38 0.38 11.93
C VAL A 137 -6.36 0.97 10.95
N ALA A 138 -6.47 2.27 10.63
CA ALA A 138 -5.54 2.94 9.73
C ALA A 138 -4.11 2.84 10.26
N PHE A 139 -3.83 3.29 11.49
CA PHE A 139 -2.46 3.28 12.01
C PHE A 139 -1.89 1.86 12.16
N ALA A 140 -2.72 0.88 12.54
CA ALA A 140 -2.29 -0.52 12.54
C ALA A 140 -1.92 -1.01 11.14
N ALA A 141 -2.77 -0.72 10.14
CA ALA A 141 -2.52 -1.09 8.74
C ALA A 141 -1.25 -0.43 8.19
N GLN A 142 -1.05 0.86 8.48
CA GLN A 142 0.14 1.63 8.11
C GLN A 142 1.42 1.05 8.73
N ALA A 143 1.39 0.69 10.01
CA ALA A 143 2.53 0.05 10.68
C ALA A 143 2.88 -1.30 10.04
N MET A 144 1.86 -2.12 9.72
CA MET A 144 2.08 -3.41 9.04
C MET A 144 2.66 -3.22 7.63
N LEU A 145 2.18 -2.23 6.88
CA LEU A 145 2.70 -1.93 5.55
C LEU A 145 4.14 -1.45 5.61
N GLY A 146 4.46 -0.50 6.50
CA GLY A 146 5.83 -0.06 6.77
C GLY A 146 6.75 -1.23 7.16
N ALA A 147 6.28 -2.13 8.02
CA ALA A 147 7.02 -3.34 8.41
C ALA A 147 7.29 -4.25 7.20
N SER A 148 6.30 -4.45 6.33
CA SER A 148 6.49 -5.24 5.11
C SER A 148 7.53 -4.64 4.18
N ILE A 149 7.53 -3.31 4.00
CA ILE A 149 8.50 -2.58 3.19
C ILE A 149 9.90 -2.71 3.80
N ALA A 150 10.05 -2.57 5.12
CA ALA A 150 11.34 -2.76 5.79
C ALA A 150 11.88 -4.18 5.60
N LEU A 151 11.04 -5.21 5.75
CA LEU A 151 11.43 -6.62 5.56
C LEU A 151 11.81 -6.92 4.10
N TYR A 152 11.11 -6.35 3.12
CA TYR A 152 11.54 -6.43 1.73
C TYR A 152 12.84 -5.66 1.47
N GLY A 153 13.06 -4.50 2.12
CA GLY A 153 14.34 -3.79 2.09
C GLY A 153 15.50 -4.66 2.58
N ILE A 154 15.33 -5.36 3.71
CA ILE A 154 16.31 -6.33 4.23
C ILE A 154 16.54 -7.46 3.22
N THR A 155 15.46 -8.00 2.64
CA THR A 155 15.53 -9.06 1.61
C THR A 155 16.38 -8.63 0.42
N VAL A 156 16.15 -7.42 -0.09
CA VAL A 156 16.91 -6.84 -1.21
C VAL A 156 18.37 -6.61 -0.81
N ALA A 157 18.63 -6.06 0.38
CA ALA A 157 20.00 -5.83 0.89
C ALA A 157 20.81 -7.12 1.03
N LYS A 158 20.15 -8.26 1.29
CA LYS A 158 20.78 -9.58 1.44
C LYS A 158 20.87 -10.37 0.12
N THR A 159 20.42 -9.81 -0.99
CA THR A 159 20.44 -10.48 -2.30
C THR A 159 21.63 -10.03 -3.13
N SER A 160 22.46 -10.97 -3.60
CA SER A 160 23.69 -10.70 -4.37
C SER A 160 23.45 -10.12 -5.78
N GLY A 161 22.21 -10.14 -6.28
CA GLY A 161 21.85 -9.66 -7.62
C GLY A 161 21.24 -8.26 -7.66
N LEU A 162 21.09 -7.57 -6.53
CA LEU A 162 20.49 -6.24 -6.44
C LEU A 162 21.39 -5.25 -5.70
N PRO A 163 21.31 -3.95 -6.00
CA PRO A 163 22.15 -2.95 -5.32
C PRO A 163 21.82 -2.84 -3.82
N ALA A 164 22.84 -2.87 -2.96
CA ALA A 164 22.64 -2.79 -1.51
C ALA A 164 21.97 -1.47 -1.05
N TRP A 165 22.26 -0.36 -1.73
CA TRP A 165 21.62 0.94 -1.43
C TRP A 165 20.10 0.89 -1.62
N LEU A 166 19.62 0.11 -2.59
CA LEU A 166 18.19 -0.10 -2.81
C LEU A 166 17.60 -0.84 -1.61
N GLY A 167 18.27 -1.86 -1.11
CA GLY A 167 17.82 -2.56 0.10
C GLY A 167 17.76 -1.64 1.33
N LEU A 168 18.84 -0.89 1.59
CA LEU A 168 18.94 0.02 2.74
C LEU A 168 17.90 1.14 2.71
N THR A 169 17.66 1.74 1.54
CA THR A 169 16.62 2.78 1.39
C THR A 169 15.22 2.23 1.67
N GLY A 170 14.93 0.98 1.30
CA GLY A 170 13.69 0.30 1.65
C GLY A 170 13.55 0.06 3.15
N VAL A 171 14.64 -0.29 3.84
CA VAL A 171 14.65 -0.40 5.31
C VAL A 171 14.34 0.93 5.97
N VAL A 172 15.01 2.01 5.55
CA VAL A 172 14.77 3.36 6.08
C VAL A 172 13.33 3.81 5.83
N ALA A 173 12.82 3.61 4.61
CA ALA A 173 11.44 3.93 4.25
C ALA A 173 10.44 3.21 5.15
N GLY A 174 10.59 1.89 5.30
CA GLY A 174 9.70 1.08 6.11
C GLY A 174 9.77 1.41 7.60
N LEU A 175 10.97 1.59 8.16
CA LEU A 175 11.13 1.94 9.58
C LEU A 175 10.57 3.32 9.90
N GLY A 176 10.83 4.33 9.07
CA GLY A 176 10.26 5.66 9.28
C GLY A 176 8.74 5.66 9.18
N TRP A 177 8.17 4.86 8.27
CA TRP A 177 6.72 4.68 8.15
C TRP A 177 6.14 4.01 9.41
N ILE A 178 6.76 2.93 9.90
CA ILE A 178 6.36 2.29 11.17
C ILE A 178 6.42 3.29 12.32
N SER A 179 7.51 4.05 12.44
CA SER A 179 7.67 5.05 13.50
C SER A 179 6.56 6.09 13.46
N GLY A 180 6.23 6.62 12.29
CA GLY A 180 5.11 7.55 12.16
C GLY A 180 3.77 6.92 12.54
N ALA A 181 3.54 5.66 12.16
CA ALA A 181 2.32 4.94 12.49
C ALA A 181 2.17 4.69 14.01
N LEU A 182 3.26 4.31 14.68
CA LEU A 182 3.28 4.09 16.13
C LEU A 182 3.13 5.39 16.92
N LEU A 183 3.65 6.50 16.39
CA LEU A 183 3.52 7.83 16.98
C LEU A 183 2.18 8.50 16.66
N VAL A 184 1.37 7.90 15.78
CA VAL A 184 0.09 8.48 15.31
C VAL A 184 0.34 9.87 14.67
N ASP A 185 1.46 10.01 13.96
CA ASP A 185 1.92 11.30 13.41
C ASP A 185 2.03 11.27 11.88
N PHE A 186 1.08 11.91 11.20
CA PHE A 186 1.07 12.01 9.75
C PHE A 186 2.26 12.79 9.19
N ALA A 187 2.83 13.75 9.93
CA ALA A 187 4.01 14.50 9.46
C ALA A 187 5.23 13.60 9.31
N VAL A 188 5.29 12.50 10.08
CA VAL A 188 6.29 11.46 9.93
C VAL A 188 5.83 10.43 8.87
N ILE A 189 4.59 9.96 8.91
CA ILE A 189 4.11 8.91 7.98
C ILE A 189 4.23 9.34 6.51
N VAL A 190 3.78 10.55 6.17
CA VAL A 190 3.68 11.02 4.77
C VAL A 190 5.01 10.99 4.03
N PRO A 191 6.11 11.60 4.50
CA PRO A 191 7.38 11.58 3.77
C PRO A 191 7.93 10.16 3.60
N PHE A 192 7.79 9.29 4.61
CA PHE A 192 8.25 7.90 4.50
C PHE A 192 7.34 7.04 3.63
N THR A 193 6.05 7.35 3.54
CA THR A 193 5.11 6.75 2.58
C THR A 193 5.52 7.08 1.15
N VAL A 194 5.80 8.36 0.86
CA VAL A 194 6.29 8.81 -0.44
C VAL A 194 7.62 8.16 -0.79
N LEU A 195 8.54 8.06 0.17
CA LEU A 195 9.80 7.34 -0.01
C LEU A 195 9.56 5.85 -0.30
N GLY A 196 8.60 5.22 0.39
CA GLY A 196 8.16 3.85 0.12
C GLY A 196 7.63 3.67 -1.30
N TRP A 197 6.81 4.59 -1.80
CA TRP A 197 6.33 4.58 -3.18
C TRP A 197 7.49 4.70 -4.18
N ALA A 198 8.38 5.68 -4.00
CA ALA A 198 9.57 5.84 -4.84
C ALA A 198 10.45 4.59 -4.81
N TRP A 199 10.61 3.97 -3.65
CA TRP A 199 11.37 2.75 -3.47
C TRP A 199 10.73 1.55 -4.20
N THR A 200 9.42 1.33 -4.08
CA THR A 200 8.72 0.24 -4.79
C THR A 200 8.85 0.38 -6.31
N MET A 201 8.75 1.61 -6.82
CA MET A 201 9.00 1.92 -8.24
C MET A 201 10.44 1.60 -8.64
N ALA A 202 11.43 2.09 -7.88
CA ALA A 202 12.85 1.84 -8.14
C ALA A 202 13.17 0.34 -8.12
N LEU A 203 12.58 -0.42 -7.19
CA LEU A 203 12.70 -1.87 -7.14
C LEU A 203 12.14 -2.53 -8.40
N ALA A 204 10.90 -2.21 -8.78
CA ALA A 204 10.27 -2.76 -9.97
C ALA A 204 11.08 -2.49 -11.24
N PHE A 205 11.53 -1.24 -11.45
CA PHE A 205 12.37 -0.90 -12.61
C PHE A 205 13.72 -1.63 -12.58
N THR A 206 14.33 -1.79 -11.41
CA THR A 206 15.59 -2.54 -11.29
C THR A 206 15.39 -4.01 -11.64
N LEU A 207 14.28 -4.62 -11.22
CA LEU A 207 13.93 -6.00 -11.56
C LEU A 207 13.69 -6.17 -13.06
N ILE A 208 12.91 -5.28 -13.68
CA ILE A 208 12.65 -5.29 -15.13
C ILE A 208 13.97 -5.14 -15.90
N ARG A 209 14.79 -4.14 -15.55
CA ARG A 209 16.08 -3.90 -16.21
C ARG A 209 17.03 -5.09 -16.08
N SER A 210 17.06 -5.73 -14.90
CA SER A 210 17.92 -6.89 -14.65
C SER A 210 17.45 -8.11 -15.45
N ALA A 211 16.14 -8.31 -15.58
CA ALA A 211 15.58 -9.37 -16.42
C ALA A 211 15.94 -9.17 -17.90
N LEU A 212 15.81 -7.95 -18.42
CA LEU A 212 16.13 -7.62 -19.81
C LEU A 212 17.64 -7.74 -20.14
N ARG A 213 18.53 -7.42 -19.18
CA ARG A 213 19.99 -7.51 -19.40
C ARG A 213 20.50 -8.95 -19.53
N ARG A 214 19.93 -9.89 -18.77
CA ARG A 214 20.31 -11.31 -18.83
C ARG A 214 20.07 -11.93 -20.22
N ASP A 215 19.17 -11.35 -21.01
CA ASP A 215 18.84 -11.82 -22.36
C ASP A 215 19.92 -11.52 -23.38
N VAL A 216 20.56 -10.35 -23.27
CA VAL A 216 21.59 -9.90 -24.21
C VAL A 216 22.89 -10.69 -24.03
N SER A 217 23.22 -11.07 -22.79
CA SER A 217 24.41 -11.88 -22.51
C SER A 217 24.26 -13.35 -22.93
N GLY A 218 23.04 -13.90 -22.92
CA GLY A 218 22.79 -15.30 -23.29
C GLY A 218 22.76 -15.57 -24.79
N THR A 219 22.56 -14.54 -25.63
CA THR A 219 22.55 -14.65 -27.09
C THR A 219 23.95 -14.59 -27.71
N ASN A 220 24.92 -13.95 -27.05
CA ASN A 220 26.31 -13.83 -27.53
C ASN A 220 27.22 -15.03 -27.20
N GLN A 221 26.73 -16.06 -26.50
CA GLN A 221 27.50 -17.29 -26.20
C GLN A 221 27.07 -18.51 -27.02
N ALA A 222 26.15 -18.35 -27.97
CA ALA A 222 25.63 -19.43 -28.82
C ALA A 222 26.15 -19.39 -30.27
N GLY A 223 27.25 -18.67 -30.52
CA GLY A 223 27.91 -18.54 -31.83
C GLY A 223 29.29 -19.16 -31.83
#